data_AF-A0A2N2GQ97-F1
#
_entry.id   AF-A0A2N2GQ97-F1
#
_cell.length_a   1.000
_cell.length_b   1.000
_cell.length_c   1.000
_cell.angle_alpha   90.00
_cell.angle_beta   90.00
_cell.angle_gamma   90.00
#
_symmetry.space_group_name_H-M   'P 1'
#
loop_
_entity.id
_entity.type
_entity.pdbx_description
1 polymer ?
#
loop_
_entity_poly.entity_id
_entity_poly.type
_entity_poly.pdbx_seq_one_letter_code
_entity_poly.pdbx_strand_id
1 'polypeptide(L)' 'MIYRGMSQNCPGCNLQGANLAEASLISADLSGANLAGADLAGANLERADLTGANLEQANLRGATITGAIGLDLKKAIR' A
#
# COMPACT_ATOMS: atom_id res chain seq x y z
N MET A 1 -0.87 15.71 -0.66
CA MET A 1 -1.68 15.60 0.56
C MET A 1 -1.16 14.40 1.34
N ILE A 2 -0.89 14.53 2.64
CA ILE A 2 -0.42 13.41 3.48
C ILE A 2 -1.67 12.76 4.08
N TYR A 3 -1.95 11.50 3.74
CA TYR A 3 -3.12 10.80 4.26
C TYR A 3 -2.78 10.16 5.61
N ARG A 4 -3.08 10.88 6.71
CA ARG A 4 -2.76 10.43 8.09
C ARG A 4 -3.84 9.55 8.75
N GLY A 5 -4.82 9.04 8.01
CA GLY A 5 -5.90 8.23 8.59
C GLY A 5 -6.94 7.78 7.58
N MET A 6 -6.52 7.08 6.51
CA MET A 6 -7.50 6.51 5.59
C MET A 6 -8.30 5.43 6.33
N SER A 7 -9.62 5.51 6.23
CA SER A 7 -10.50 4.40 6.59
C SER A 7 -10.03 3.15 5.84
N GLN A 8 -9.75 2.09 6.60
CA GLN A 8 -9.09 0.84 6.19
C GLN A 8 -9.91 -0.03 5.22
N ASN A 9 -10.69 0.59 4.33
CA ASN A 9 -11.54 -0.09 3.36
C ASN A 9 -11.66 0.79 2.09
N CYS A 10 -10.82 0.52 1.11
CA CYS A 10 -10.73 1.29 -0.15
C CYS A 10 -10.52 0.36 -1.37
N PRO A 11 -11.38 -0.64 -1.61
CA PRO A 11 -11.26 -1.52 -2.76
C PRO A 11 -11.42 -0.72 -4.06
N GLY A 12 -10.48 -0.87 -4.98
CA GLY A 12 -10.49 -0.20 -6.28
C GLY A 12 -10.18 1.31 -6.26
N CYS A 13 -9.79 1.87 -5.11
CA CYS A 13 -9.52 3.31 -5.01
C CYS A 13 -8.34 3.75 -5.87
N ASN A 14 -8.40 4.99 -6.38
CA ASN A 14 -7.27 5.62 -7.05
C ASN A 14 -6.40 6.39 -6.05
N LEU A 15 -5.22 5.83 -5.77
CA LEU A 15 -4.18 6.37 -4.90
C LEU A 15 -2.88 6.58 -5.69
N GLN A 16 -2.97 6.75 -7.00
CA GLN A 16 -1.83 6.98 -7.87
C GLN A 16 -1.03 8.20 -7.41
N GLY A 17 0.26 8.03 -7.17
CA GLY A 17 1.14 9.09 -6.69
C GLY A 17 0.82 9.61 -5.28
N ALA A 18 -0.04 8.92 -4.52
CA ALA A 18 -0.37 9.34 -3.16
C ALA A 18 0.87 9.28 -2.25
N ASN A 19 0.98 10.25 -1.34
CA ASN A 19 1.95 10.17 -0.25
C ASN A 19 1.30 9.45 0.94
N LEU A 20 1.73 8.21 1.15
CA LEU A 20 1.35 7.28 2.22
C LEU A 20 2.58 6.89 3.06
N ALA A 21 3.65 7.69 3.01
CA ALA A 21 4.85 7.42 3.78
C ALA A 21 4.51 7.39 5.29
N GLU A 22 5.02 6.38 5.98
CA GLU A 22 4.78 6.11 7.40
C GLU A 22 3.30 5.93 7.78
N ALA A 23 2.40 5.73 6.81
CA ALA A 23 0.99 5.53 7.08
C ALA A 23 0.73 4.20 7.80
N SER A 24 -0.22 4.22 8.74
CA SER A 24 -0.73 3.00 9.38
C SER A 24 -1.87 2.41 8.54
N LEU A 25 -1.56 1.37 7.77
CA LEU A 25 -2.46 0.64 6.88
C LEU A 25 -2.65 -0.82 7.36
N ILE A 26 -2.58 -1.03 8.67
CA ILE A 26 -2.74 -2.33 9.30
C ILE A 26 -4.16 -2.86 8.99
N SER A 27 -4.23 -4.07 8.43
CA SER A 27 -5.47 -4.73 8.01
C SER A 27 -6.30 -3.92 7.00
N ALA A 28 -5.68 -3.02 6.22
CA ALA A 28 -6.36 -2.25 5.19
C ALA A 28 -6.86 -3.17 4.07
N ASP A 29 -8.11 -3.00 3.64
CA ASP A 29 -8.56 -3.50 2.34
C ASP A 29 -8.19 -2.50 1.24
N LEU A 30 -7.14 -2.82 0.49
CA LEU A 30 -6.65 -2.09 -0.68
C LEU A 30 -6.78 -2.96 -1.95
N SER A 31 -7.68 -3.95 -1.92
CA SER A 31 -7.87 -4.87 -3.04
C SER A 31 -8.25 -4.10 -4.31
N GLY A 32 -7.54 -4.36 -5.41
CA GLY A 32 -7.74 -3.66 -6.69
C GLY A 32 -7.36 -2.17 -6.70
N ALA A 33 -6.81 -1.61 -5.62
CA ALA A 33 -6.45 -0.19 -5.58
C ALA A 33 -5.34 0.15 -6.59
N ASN A 34 -5.41 1.33 -7.20
CA ASN A 34 -4.33 1.87 -8.02
C ASN A 34 -3.35 2.64 -7.12
N LEU A 35 -2.22 2.03 -6.78
CA LEU A 35 -1.12 2.60 -5.98
C LEU A 35 0.10 2.94 -6.86
N ALA A 36 -0.07 3.07 -8.17
CA ALA A 36 1.04 3.31 -9.07
C ALA A 36 1.77 4.62 -8.70
N GLY A 37 3.09 4.54 -8.52
CA GLY A 37 3.91 5.68 -8.10
C GLY A 37 3.64 6.20 -6.68
N ALA A 38 2.81 5.51 -5.87
CA ALA A 38 2.55 5.93 -4.49
C ALA A 38 3.83 5.80 -3.63
N ASP A 39 4.01 6.74 -2.70
CA ASP A 39 5.07 6.66 -1.70
C ASP A 39 4.55 5.93 -0.46
N LEU A 40 4.99 4.69 -0.25
CA LEU A 40 4.65 3.83 0.88
C LEU A 40 5.89 3.61 1.78
N ALA A 41 6.89 4.49 1.70
CA ALA A 41 8.11 4.35 2.51
C ALA A 41 7.76 4.29 4.00
N GLY A 42 8.21 3.23 4.68
CA GLY A 42 7.93 3.03 6.11
C GLY A 42 6.47 2.75 6.46
N ALA A 43 5.56 2.60 5.48
CA ALA A 43 4.16 2.32 5.75
C ALA A 43 4.00 0.96 6.47
N ASN A 44 3.05 0.88 7.40
CA ASN A 44 2.71 -0.38 8.05
C ASN A 44 1.51 -1.02 7.32
N LEU A 45 1.79 -2.00 6.46
CA LEU A 45 0.84 -2.81 5.70
C LEU A 45 0.62 -4.18 6.34
N GLU A 46 0.87 -4.34 7.65
CA GLU A 46 0.63 -5.61 8.35
C GLU A 46 -0.80 -6.10 8.10
N ARG A 47 -0.97 -7.33 7.59
CA ARG A 47 -2.26 -7.94 7.24
C ARG A 47 -3.12 -7.18 6.21
N ALA A 48 -2.55 -6.23 5.47
CA ALA A 48 -3.29 -5.54 4.42
C ALA A 48 -3.63 -6.50 3.26
N ASP A 49 -4.80 -6.32 2.66
CA ASP A 49 -5.18 -6.98 1.41
C ASP A 49 -4.84 -6.08 0.22
N LEU A 50 -3.84 -6.49 -0.56
CA LEU A 50 -3.39 -5.82 -1.78
C LEU A 50 -3.74 -6.65 -3.02
N THR A 51 -4.69 -7.58 -2.92
CA THR A 51 -5.05 -8.48 -4.02
C THR A 51 -5.47 -7.68 -5.24
N GLY A 52 -4.72 -7.82 -6.34
CA GLY A 52 -4.97 -7.11 -7.59
C GLY A 52 -4.62 -5.61 -7.58
N ALA A 53 -3.99 -5.10 -6.51
CA ALA A 53 -3.56 -3.70 -6.46
C ALA A 53 -2.43 -3.42 -7.47
N ASN A 54 -2.47 -2.26 -8.12
CA ASN A 54 -1.40 -1.80 -9.00
C ASN A 54 -0.32 -1.07 -8.19
N LEU A 55 0.83 -1.72 -7.98
CA LEU A 55 2.00 -1.16 -7.28
C LEU A 55 3.15 -0.78 -8.22
N GLU A 56 2.88 -0.55 -9.51
CA GLU A 56 3.92 -0.11 -10.46
C GLU A 56 4.60 1.17 -9.97
N GLN A 57 5.94 1.17 -9.87
CA GLN A 57 6.75 2.30 -9.38
C GLN A 57 6.42 2.78 -7.94
N ALA A 58 5.66 2.00 -7.16
CA ALA A 58 5.40 2.35 -5.76
C ALA A 58 6.68 2.21 -4.92
N ASN A 59 6.93 3.15 -4.01
CA ASN A 59 8.08 3.09 -3.11
C ASN A 59 7.70 2.34 -1.82
N LEU A 60 8.15 1.09 -1.68
CA LEU A 60 7.89 0.25 -0.51
C LEU A 60 9.08 0.20 0.47
N ARG A 61 10.05 1.10 0.35
CA ARG A 61 11.27 1.06 1.17
C ARG A 61 10.94 1.11 2.66
N GLY A 62 11.33 0.06 3.38
CA GLY A 62 11.10 -0.04 4.83
C GLY A 62 9.64 -0.25 5.23
N ALA A 63 8.73 -0.51 4.29
CA ALA A 63 7.36 -0.85 4.62
C ALA A 63 7.30 -2.20 5.36
N THR A 64 6.43 -2.29 6.36
CA THR A 64 6.15 -3.55 7.06
C THR A 64 5.02 -4.28 6.33
N ILE A 65 5.27 -5.49 5.83
CA ILE A 65 4.33 -6.26 4.99
C ILE A 65 3.98 -7.62 5.60
N THR A 66 4.22 -7.80 6.90
CA THR A 66 3.99 -9.08 7.59
C THR A 66 2.51 -9.49 7.47
N GLY A 67 2.27 -10.66 6.89
CA GLY A 67 0.91 -11.16 6.69
C GLY A 67 0.07 -10.39 5.66
N ALA A 68 0.64 -9.42 4.94
CA ALA A 68 -0.03 -8.81 3.80
C ALA A 68 -0.28 -9.87 2.71
N ILE A 69 -1.45 -9.82 2.09
CA ILE A 69 -1.82 -10.73 1.00
C ILE A 69 -1.91 -9.99 -0.33
N GLY A 70 -1.77 -10.69 -1.45
CA GLY A 70 -1.85 -10.08 -2.79
C GLY A 70 -0.64 -9.23 -3.20
N LEU A 71 0.33 -9.02 -2.31
CA LEU A 71 1.57 -8.32 -2.60
C LEU A 71 2.51 -9.21 -3.44
N ASP A 72 2.95 -8.71 -4.60
CA ASP A 72 4.03 -9.34 -5.36
C ASP A 72 5.40 -9.03 -4.71
N LEU A 73 5.99 -10.03 -4.05
CA LEU A 73 7.29 -9.90 -3.36
C LEU A 73 8.41 -9.41 -4.30
N LYS A 74 8.31 -9.63 -5.62
CA LYS A 74 9.29 -9.12 -6.59
C LYS A 74 9.29 -7.59 -6.72
N LYS A 75 8.22 -6.93 -6.27
CA LYS A 75 8.09 -5.47 -6.23
C LYS A 75 8.51 -4.89 -4.87
N ALA A 76 8.53 -5.71 -3.82
CA ALA A 76 8.92 -5.30 -2.46
C ALA A 76 10.45 -5.34 -2.22
N ILE A 77 11.20 -6.13 -3.00
CA ILE A 77 12.65 -6.37 -2.82
C ILE A 77 13.48 -5.64 -3.91
N ARG A 78 12.99 -4.53 -4.46
CA ARG A 78 13.77 -3.71 -5.41
C ARG A 78 14.52 -2.60 -4.70
#